data_AF-A0A524HWT0-F1
#
_entry.id   AF-A0A524HWT0-F1
#
_cell.length_a   1.000
_cell.length_b   1.000
_cell.length_c   1.000
_cell.angle_alpha   90.00
_cell.angle_beta   90.00
_cell.angle_gamma   90.00
#
_symmetry.space_group_name_H-M   'P 1'
#
loop_
_entity.id
_entity.type
_entity.pdbx_description
1 polymer ?
#
loop_
_entity_poly.entity_id
_entity_poly.type
_entity_poly.pdbx_seq_one_letter_code
_entity_poly.pdbx_strand_id
1 'polypeptide(L)'
;MSDSIRVMTAQLASDPASMIFLPLGEALRQRGQLQAAEKVALAGLGRYSESADAHDLYARILGDRGQLELAFDEWDIALRLEPDHPGAHKGIGFLYFVAG
;
A
#
# COMPACT_ATOMS: atom_id res chain seq x y z
N MET A 1 -17.25 0.62 -9.68
CA MET A 1 -16.29 0.79 -8.57
C MET A 1 -16.59 -0.12 -7.37
N SER A 2 -17.82 -0.20 -6.84
CA SER A 2 -18.12 -1.12 -5.71
C SER A 2 -18.12 -2.60 -6.10
N ASP A 3 -18.55 -2.93 -7.32
CA ASP A 3 -18.50 -4.32 -7.82
C ASP A 3 -17.07 -4.86 -7.93
N SER A 4 -16.10 -4.01 -8.30
CA SER A 4 -14.69 -4.39 -8.43
C SER A 4 -14.07 -4.77 -7.08
N ILE A 5 -14.35 -4.01 -6.02
CA ILE A 5 -13.89 -4.33 -4.65
C ILE A 5 -14.48 -5.67 -4.20
N ARG A 6 -15.78 -5.91 -4.44
CA ARG A 6 -16.41 -7.19 -4.06
C ARG A 6 -15.74 -8.37 -4.77
N VAL A 7 -15.48 -8.26 -6.07
CA VAL A 7 -14.81 -9.31 -6.85
C VAL A 7 -13.39 -9.56 -6.35
N MET A 8 -12.61 -8.49 -6.13
CA MET A 8 -11.24 -8.60 -5.61
C MET A 8 -11.20 -9.20 -4.21
N THR A 9 -12.13 -8.85 -3.32
CA THR A 9 -12.25 -9.45 -1.99
C THR A 9 -12.58 -10.94 -2.08
N ALA A 10 -13.51 -11.34 -2.94
CA ALA A 10 -13.83 -12.75 -3.15
C ALA A 10 -12.62 -13.53 -3.71
N GLN A 11 -11.89 -12.92 -4.64
CA GLN A 11 -10.67 -13.51 -5.20
C GLN A 11 -9.59 -13.69 -4.14
N LEU A 12 -9.33 -12.68 -3.31
CA LEU A 12 -8.38 -12.77 -2.20
C LEU A 12 -8.80 -13.82 -1.16
N ALA A 13 -10.10 -14.00 -0.94
CA ALA A 13 -10.60 -15.03 -0.05
C ALA A 13 -10.39 -16.45 -0.62
N SER A 14 -10.57 -16.63 -1.93
CA SER A 14 -10.34 -17.92 -2.60
C SER A 14 -8.85 -18.25 -2.79
N ASP A 15 -8.02 -17.24 -2.98
CA ASP A 15 -6.58 -17.35 -3.12
C ASP A 15 -5.90 -16.26 -2.28
N PRO A 16 -5.65 -16.53 -0.98
CA PRO A 16 -4.99 -15.58 -0.10
C PRO A 16 -3.55 -15.27 -0.52
N ALA A 17 -2.91 -16.15 -1.28
CA ALA A 17 -1.58 -15.90 -1.81
C ALA A 17 -1.63 -14.97 -3.03
N SER A 18 -2.78 -14.66 -3.62
CA SER A 18 -2.83 -13.78 -4.79
C SER A 18 -2.31 -12.37 -4.48
N MET A 19 -1.58 -11.77 -5.44
CA MET A 19 -1.21 -10.35 -5.41
C MET A 19 -2.40 -9.39 -5.61
N ILE A 20 -3.63 -9.90 -5.72
CA ILE A 20 -4.87 -9.11 -5.83
C ILE A 20 -5.08 -8.15 -4.63
N PHE A 21 -4.38 -8.38 -3.51
CA PHE A 21 -4.37 -7.45 -2.38
C PHE A 21 -3.86 -6.07 -2.77
N LEU A 22 -2.94 -5.94 -3.75
CA LEU A 22 -2.41 -4.67 -4.21
C LEU A 22 -3.52 -3.76 -4.80
N PRO A 23 -4.22 -4.17 -5.87
CA PRO A 23 -5.31 -3.36 -6.42
C PRO A 23 -6.51 -3.26 -5.47
N LEU A 24 -6.77 -4.26 -4.62
CA LEU A 24 -7.82 -4.18 -3.60
C LEU A 24 -7.52 -3.11 -2.55
N GLY A 25 -6.30 -3.12 -1.99
CA GLY A 25 -5.87 -2.16 -1.00
C GLY A 25 -5.86 -0.73 -1.57
N GLU A 26 -5.40 -0.56 -2.81
CA GLU A 26 -5.45 0.75 -3.48
C GLU A 26 -6.90 1.22 -3.70
N ALA A 27 -7.79 0.34 -4.14
CA ALA A 27 -9.20 0.68 -4.32
C ALA A 27 -9.89 1.06 -2.99
N LEU A 28 -9.56 0.36 -1.90
CA LEU A 28 -10.06 0.69 -0.56
C LEU A 28 -9.50 2.02 -0.06
N ARG A 29 -8.21 2.28 -0.29
CA ARG A 29 -7.53 3.55 0.04
C ARG A 29 -8.19 4.73 -0.67
N GLN A 30 -8.39 4.64 -1.98
CA GLN A 30 -9.07 5.68 -2.78
C GLN A 30 -10.51 5.95 -2.36
N ARG A 31 -11.17 4.97 -1.72
CA ARG A 31 -12.52 5.13 -1.14
C ARG A 31 -12.52 5.68 0.28
N GLY A 32 -11.36 6.00 0.86
CA GLY A 32 -11.21 6.44 2.24
C GLY A 32 -11.44 5.33 3.27
N GLN A 33 -11.50 4.07 2.85
CA GLN A 33 -11.69 2.91 3.74
C GLN A 33 -10.35 2.47 4.33
N LEU A 34 -9.65 3.41 4.99
CA LEU A 34 -8.23 3.27 5.35
C LEU A 34 -7.97 2.09 6.30
N GLN A 35 -8.88 1.78 7.24
CA GLN A 35 -8.72 0.62 8.12
C GLN A 35 -8.83 -0.71 7.35
N ALA A 36 -9.69 -0.77 6.33
CA ALA A 36 -9.83 -1.97 5.51
C ALA A 36 -8.61 -2.12 4.57
N ALA A 37 -8.16 -1.01 3.96
CA ALA A 37 -6.97 -0.98 3.11
C ALA A 37 -5.74 -1.47 3.88
N GLU A 38 -5.52 -0.97 5.09
CA GLU A 38 -4.41 -1.36 5.96
C GLU A 38 -4.42 -2.86 6.27
N LYS A 39 -5.58 -3.43 6.64
CA LYS A 39 -5.70 -4.86 6.90
C LYS A 39 -5.34 -5.70 5.67
N VAL A 40 -5.77 -5.28 4.48
CA VAL A 40 -5.46 -5.97 3.22
C VAL A 40 -3.97 -5.87 2.90
N ALA A 41 -3.38 -4.68 3.05
CA ALA A 41 -1.96 -4.46 2.80
C ALA A 41 -1.07 -5.27 3.74
N LEU A 42 -1.35 -5.26 5.05
CA LEU A 42 -0.59 -6.04 6.05
C LEU A 42 -0.69 -7.55 5.83
N ALA A 43 -1.87 -8.05 5.44
CA ALA A 43 -2.04 -9.45 5.09
C ALA A 43 -1.22 -9.84 3.85
N GLY A 44 -1.12 -8.94 2.86
CA GLY A 44 -0.26 -9.10 1.69
C GLY A 44 1.22 -9.09 2.05
N LEU A 45 1.68 -8.09 2.81
CA LEU A 45 3.05 -7.96 3.31
C LEU A 45 3.50 -9.17 4.13
N GLY A 46 2.61 -9.79 4.90
CA GLY A 46 2.93 -11.04 5.62
C GLY A 46 3.30 -12.21 4.71
N ARG A 47 2.96 -12.16 3.42
CA ARG A 47 3.32 -13.17 2.39
C ARG A 47 4.36 -12.66 1.41
N TYR A 48 4.37 -11.36 1.16
CA TYR A 48 5.18 -10.68 0.17
C TYR A 48 6.04 -9.58 0.81
N SER A 49 6.80 -9.94 1.84
CA SER A 49 7.62 -9.00 2.64
C SER A 49 8.79 -8.39 1.87
N GLU A 50 9.09 -8.88 0.67
CA GLU A 50 10.14 -8.34 -0.22
C GLU A 50 9.55 -7.66 -1.47
N SER A 51 8.25 -7.32 -1.45
CA SER A 51 7.59 -6.62 -2.55
C SER A 51 7.64 -5.10 -2.34
N ALA A 52 8.39 -4.40 -3.19
CA ALA A 52 8.44 -2.94 -3.18
C ALA A 52 7.04 -2.31 -3.36
N ASP A 53 6.22 -2.86 -4.27
CA ASP A 53 4.83 -2.44 -4.47
C ASP A 53 3.96 -2.58 -3.20
N ALA A 54 4.19 -3.63 -2.41
CA ALA A 54 3.43 -3.86 -1.17
C ALA A 54 3.81 -2.85 -0.09
N HIS A 55 5.10 -2.56 0.05
CA HIS A 55 5.61 -1.52 0.94
C HIS A 55 5.11 -0.13 0.52
N ASP A 56 5.16 0.20 -0.78
CA ASP A 56 4.62 1.48 -1.30
C ASP A 56 3.11 1.62 -1.08
N LEU A 57 2.33 0.55 -1.27
CA LEU A 57 0.89 0.58 -0.97
C LEU A 57 0.65 0.86 0.52
N TYR A 58 1.37 0.19 1.42
CA TYR A 58 1.20 0.39 2.85
C TYR A 58 1.62 1.80 3.27
N ALA A 59 2.74 2.30 2.75
CA ALA A 59 3.21 3.67 2.95
C ALA A 59 2.16 4.71 2.52
N ARG A 60 1.55 4.56 1.34
CA ARG A 60 0.45 5.43 0.88
C ARG A 60 -0.74 5.41 1.83
N ILE A 61 -1.11 4.24 2.36
CA ILE A 61 -2.19 4.10 3.35
C ILE A 61 -1.83 4.81 4.66
N LEU A 62 -0.59 4.68 5.14
CA LEU A 62 -0.10 5.37 6.34
C LEU A 62 -0.09 6.89 6.15
N GLY A 63 0.34 7.37 4.98
CA GLY A 63 0.32 8.77 4.59
C GLY A 63 -1.10 9.36 4.64
N ASP A 64 -2.08 8.68 4.07
CA ASP A 64 -3.50 9.10 4.12
C ASP A 64 -4.08 9.11 5.55
N ARG A 65 -3.48 8.36 6.47
CA ARG A 65 -3.83 8.35 7.91
C ARG A 65 -3.08 9.40 8.72
N GLY A 66 -2.20 10.18 8.09
CA GLY A 66 -1.35 11.17 8.75
C GLY A 66 -0.16 10.58 9.51
N GLN A 67 0.15 9.30 9.32
CA GLN A 67 1.27 8.62 9.96
C GLN A 67 2.54 8.76 9.09
N LEU A 68 2.98 10.01 8.92
CA LEU A 68 3.99 10.39 7.93
C LEU A 68 5.37 9.76 8.18
N GLU A 69 5.77 9.62 9.44
CA GLU A 69 7.04 8.97 9.81
C GLU A 69 7.03 7.48 9.42
N LEU A 70 5.95 6.76 9.73
CA LEU A 70 5.81 5.35 9.35
C LEU A 70 5.69 5.18 7.83
N ALA A 71 5.04 6.13 7.14
CA ALA A 71 4.99 6.12 5.68
C ALA A 71 6.40 6.27 5.07
N PHE A 72 7.26 7.11 5.66
CA PHE A 72 8.65 7.25 5.23
C PHE A 72 9.40 5.93 5.38
N ASP A 73 9.30 5.26 6.53
CA ASP A 73 10.00 4.00 6.79
C ASP A 73 9.62 2.93 5.75
N GLU A 74 8.34 2.81 5.42
CA GLU A 74 7.86 1.86 4.42
C GLU A 74 8.30 2.21 2.99
N TRP A 75 8.30 3.49 2.61
CA TRP A 75 8.85 3.91 1.32
C TRP A 75 10.37 3.72 1.24
N ASP A 76 11.10 3.91 2.33
CA ASP A 76 12.54 3.63 2.39
C ASP A 76 12.81 2.13 2.18
N ILE A 77 12.01 1.24 2.76
CA ILE A 77 12.09 -0.20 2.49
C ILE A 77 11.81 -0.48 1.00
N ALA A 78 10.78 0.13 0.41
CA ALA A 78 10.50 -0.03 -1.02
C ALA A 78 11.69 0.38 -1.90
N LEU A 79 12.39 1.46 -1.56
CA LEU A 79 13.60 1.91 -2.28
C LEU A 79 14.83 1.01 -2.02
N ARG A 80 14.93 0.36 -0.86
CA ARG A 80 15.99 -0.65 -0.63
C ARG A 80 15.77 -1.91 -1.47
N LEU A 81 14.52 -2.30 -1.68
CA LEU A 81 14.14 -3.46 -2.50
C LEU A 81 14.22 -3.13 -4.00
N GLU A 82 13.74 -1.96 -4.40
CA GLU A 82 13.74 -1.47 -5.77
C GLU A 82 14.16 0.01 -5.81
N PRO A 83 15.46 0.30 -6.04
CA PRO A 83 16.00 1.65 -5.97
C PRO A 83 15.35 2.67 -6.90
N ASP A 84 14.74 2.23 -8.00
CA ASP A 84 14.08 3.09 -9.00
C ASP A 84 12.54 3.14 -8.83
N HIS A 85 12.00 2.63 -7.71
CA HIS A 85 10.56 2.49 -7.52
C HIS A 85 9.84 3.86 -7.59
N PRO A 86 8.99 4.12 -8.60
CA PRO A 86 8.47 5.46 -8.87
C PRO A 86 7.47 5.93 -7.81
N GLY A 87 6.68 5.02 -7.24
CA GLY A 87 5.73 5.32 -6.18
C GLY A 87 6.41 5.82 -4.91
N ALA A 88 7.54 5.21 -4.56
CA ALA A 88 8.27 5.52 -3.33
C ALA A 88 9.01 6.86 -3.43
N HIS A 89 9.66 7.13 -4.57
CA HIS A 89 10.23 8.45 -4.85
C HIS A 89 9.19 9.57 -4.77
N LYS A 90 8.01 9.34 -5.36
CA LYS A 90 6.92 10.32 -5.31
C LYS A 90 6.43 10.52 -3.87
N GLY A 91 6.30 9.44 -3.10
CA GLY A 91 5.89 9.48 -1.69
C GLY A 91 6.85 10.29 -0.82
N ILE A 92 8.13 9.96 -0.85
CA ILE A 92 9.17 10.68 -0.09
C ILE A 92 9.30 12.13 -0.57
N GLY A 93 9.22 12.39 -1.88
CA GLY A 93 9.20 13.74 -2.42
C GLY A 93 8.02 14.57 -1.89
N PHE A 94 6.83 13.97 -1.78
CA PHE A 94 5.68 14.59 -1.15
C PHE A 94 5.91 14.87 0.34
N LEU A 95 6.52 13.95 1.08
CA LEU A 95 6.86 14.16 2.50
C LEU A 95 7.79 15.36 2.70
N TYR A 96 8.85 15.46 1.89
CA TYR A 96 9.74 16.62 1.96
C TYR A 96 9.05 17.92 1.59
N PHE A 97 8.11 17.89 0.66
CA PHE A 97 7.32 19.07 0.30
C PHE A 97 6.41 19.54 1.45
N VAL A 98 5.79 18.63 2.21
CA VAL A 98 4.90 19.01 3.32
C VAL A 98 5.64 19.33 4.63
N ALA A 99 6.89 18.86 4.78
CA ALA A 99 7.74 19.16 5.93
C ALA A 99 8.49 20.51 5.80
N GLY A 100 8.54 21.08 4.59
CA GLY A 100 9.10 22.40 4.30
C GLY A 100 8.07 23.52 4.40
#